data_AF-A0A2V5ZQ88-F1
#
_entry.id   AF-A0A2V5ZQ88-F1
#
_cell.length_a   1.000
_cell.length_b   1.000
_cell.length_c   1.000
_cell.angle_alpha   90.00
_cell.angle_beta   90.00
_cell.angle_gamma   90.00
#
_symmetry.space_group_name_H-M   'P 1'
#
loop_
_entity.id
_entity.type
_entity.pdbx_description
1 polymer ?
#
loop_
_entity_poly.entity_id
_entity_poly.type
_entity_poly.pdbx_seq_one_letter_code
_entity_poly.pdbx_strand_id
1 'polypeptide(L)'
;MDWPYQELSGIDPSKPVMIAEWATGEFPYTPGEPGIHKPEWIKQALDLFRTKYPRVKAAVYWHERWQNVDQSYSNLRVDWVGNLILRAQPKAAEPAPR
;
A
#
# COMPACT_ATOMS: atom_id res chain seq x y z
N MET A 1 -6.59 -7.23 0.22
CA MET A 1 -7.92 -6.67 -0.08
C MET A 1 -9.06 -7.68 0.05
N ASP A 2 -8.81 -8.99 0.17
CA ASP A 2 -9.89 -10.00 0.17
C ASP A 2 -10.93 -9.82 1.29
N TRP A 3 -10.52 -9.79 2.56
CA TRP A 3 -11.44 -9.63 3.69
C TRP A 3 -12.25 -8.31 3.63
N PRO A 4 -11.64 -7.11 3.47
CA PRO A 4 -12.41 -5.86 3.39
C PRO A 4 -13.37 -5.81 2.20
N TYR A 5 -12.98 -6.36 1.05
CA TYR A 5 -13.84 -6.40 -0.13
C TYR A 5 -15.06 -7.31 0.09
N GLN A 6 -14.88 -8.45 0.76
CA GLN A 6 -15.97 -9.35 1.12
C GLN A 6 -16.95 -8.69 2.09
N GLU A 7 -16.45 -8.06 3.15
CA GLU A 7 -17.29 -7.33 4.12
C GLU A 7 -18.12 -6.23 3.45
N LEU A 8 -17.46 -5.35 2.68
CA LEU A 8 -18.16 -4.26 1.98
C LEU A 8 -19.17 -4.78 0.94
N SER A 9 -18.84 -5.88 0.26
CA SER A 9 -19.74 -6.51 -0.71
C SER A 9 -20.92 -7.22 -0.06
N GLY A 10 -20.80 -7.62 1.21
CA GLY A 10 -21.86 -8.25 1.99
C GLY A 10 -22.91 -7.26 2.50
N ILE A 11 -22.55 -5.97 2.68
CA ILE A 11 -23.48 -4.91 3.12
C ILE A 11 -24.58 -4.66 2.08
N ASP A 12 -24.20 -4.65 0.80
CA ASP A 12 -25.13 -4.47 -0.33
C ASP A 12 -24.61 -5.31 -1.50
N PRO A 13 -25.43 -6.11 -2.18
CA PRO A 13 -24.97 -7.02 -3.23
C PRO A 13 -24.56 -6.30 -4.54
N SER A 14 -24.91 -5.02 -4.73
CA SER A 14 -24.82 -4.32 -6.02
C SER A 14 -24.03 -3.01 -5.99
N LYS A 15 -23.94 -2.34 -4.83
CA LYS A 15 -23.27 -1.03 -4.74
C LYS A 15 -21.81 -1.10 -5.19
N PRO A 16 -21.30 -0.10 -5.92
CA PRO A 16 -19.87 -0.05 -6.22
C PRO A 16 -19.06 0.16 -4.93
N VAL A 17 -17.82 -0.31 -4.94
CA VAL A 17 -16.83 -0.10 -3.87
C VAL A 17 -15.86 0.98 -4.32
N MET A 18 -15.54 1.90 -3.42
CA MET A 18 -14.46 2.87 -3.57
C MET A 18 -13.37 2.51 -2.56
N ILE A 19 -12.13 2.42 -3.04
CA ILE A 19 -10.96 2.44 -2.17
C ILE A 19 -10.66 3.90 -1.89
N ALA A 20 -11.12 4.38 -0.73
CA ALA A 20 -11.03 5.79 -0.37
C ALA A 20 -9.58 6.26 -0.18
N GLU A 21 -8.70 5.36 0.23
CA GLU A 21 -7.28 5.63 0.44
C GLU A 21 -6.47 4.37 0.12
N TRP A 22 -5.44 4.49 -0.71
CA TRP A 22 -4.41 3.48 -0.87
C TRP A 22 -3.10 4.10 -1.31
N ALA A 23 -1.98 3.52 -0.89
CA ALA A 23 -0.65 3.91 -1.33
C ALA A 23 0.36 2.81 -0.99
N THR A 24 1.58 2.97 -1.49
CA THR A 24 2.74 2.17 -1.06
C THR A 24 3.97 3.06 -0.95
N GLY A 25 4.82 2.75 0.03
CA GLY A 25 6.13 3.37 0.18
C GLY A 25 7.16 2.81 -0.80
N GLU A 26 8.39 3.27 -0.67
CA GLU A 26 9.55 2.69 -1.35
C GLU A 26 10.24 1.69 -0.43
N PHE A 27 10.37 0.45 -0.91
CA PHE A 27 11.08 -0.62 -0.21
C PHE A 27 12.24 -1.08 -1.11
N PRO A 28 13.48 -0.63 -0.83
CA PRO A 28 14.64 -1.08 -1.58
C PRO A 28 14.93 -2.53 -1.22
N TYR A 29 14.92 -3.42 -2.22
CA TYR A 29 15.35 -4.80 -2.07
C TYR A 29 16.80 -4.93 -2.48
N THR A 30 17.56 -5.71 -1.72
CA THR A 30 18.91 -6.12 -2.13
C THR A 30 18.84 -7.17 -3.26
N PRO A 31 19.85 -7.27 -4.13
CA PRO A 31 19.86 -8.32 -5.15
C PRO A 31 19.73 -9.72 -4.53
N GLY A 32 18.72 -10.47 -4.95
CA GLY A 32 18.41 -11.80 -4.41
C GLY A 32 17.40 -11.81 -3.25
N GLU A 33 17.01 -10.65 -2.74
CA GLU A 33 15.94 -10.54 -1.75
C GLU A 33 14.56 -10.62 -2.43
N PRO A 34 13.66 -11.48 -1.95
CA PRO A 34 12.32 -11.58 -2.52
C PRO A 34 11.53 -10.30 -2.25
N GLY A 35 10.94 -9.73 -3.30
CA GLY A 35 10.22 -8.46 -3.18
C GLY A 35 9.57 -8.03 -4.48
N ILE A 36 8.72 -7.00 -4.40
CA ILE A 36 8.04 -6.39 -5.54
C ILE A 36 8.26 -4.88 -5.50
N HIS A 37 8.90 -4.34 -6.53
CA HIS A 37 9.14 -2.90 -6.61
C HIS A 37 7.83 -2.13 -6.78
N LYS A 38 7.81 -0.87 -6.32
CA LYS A 38 6.62 -0.02 -6.33
C LYS A 38 5.87 0.01 -7.67
N PRO A 39 6.52 0.18 -8.84
CA PRO A 39 5.81 0.18 -10.12
C PRO A 39 5.06 -1.13 -10.38
N GLU A 40 5.70 -2.27 -10.09
CA GLU A 40 5.09 -3.58 -10.28
C GLU A 40 3.98 -3.83 -9.26
N TRP A 41 4.15 -3.36 -8.00
CA TRP A 41 3.12 -3.44 -6.97
C TRP A 41 1.87 -2.66 -7.36
N ILE A 42 2.04 -1.42 -7.87
CA ILE A 42 0.93 -0.58 -8.34
C ILE A 42 0.25 -1.23 -9.54
N LYS A 43 1.03 -1.73 -10.51
CA LYS A 43 0.49 -2.44 -11.67
C LYS A 43 -0.33 -3.66 -11.25
N GLN A 44 0.21 -4.51 -10.37
CA GLN A 44 -0.48 -5.68 -9.86
C GLN A 44 -1.79 -5.30 -9.14
N ALA A 45 -1.78 -4.24 -8.33
CA ALA A 45 -2.99 -3.76 -7.66
C ALA A 45 -4.08 -3.31 -8.66
N LEU A 46 -3.70 -2.54 -9.69
CA LEU A 46 -4.62 -2.12 -10.75
C LEU A 46 -5.17 -3.32 -11.54
N ASP A 47 -4.33 -4.31 -11.84
CA ASP A 47 -4.74 -5.56 -12.48
C ASP A 47 -5.76 -6.32 -11.63
N LEU A 48 -5.54 -6.39 -10.31
CA LEU A 48 -6.47 -7.02 -9.37
C LEU A 48 -7.79 -6.27 -9.22
N PHE A 49 -7.78 -4.93 -9.22
CA PHE A 49 -9.01 -4.13 -9.19
C PHE A 49 -9.89 -4.43 -10.41
N ARG A 50 -9.29 -4.71 -11.56
CA ARG A 50 -10.03 -5.04 -12.80
C ARG A 50 -10.51 -6.48 -12.83
N THR A 51 -9.72 -7.43 -12.33
CA THR A 51 -9.93 -8.86 -12.53
C THR A 51 -10.55 -9.58 -11.34
N LYS A 52 -10.04 -9.32 -10.12
CA LYS A 52 -10.45 -10.01 -8.90
C LYS A 52 -11.52 -9.25 -8.12
N TYR A 53 -11.52 -7.92 -8.18
CA TYR A 53 -12.41 -7.06 -7.40
C TYR A 53 -13.33 -6.22 -8.29
N PRO A 54 -14.21 -6.83 -9.11
CA PRO A 54 -14.94 -6.13 -10.18
C PRO A 54 -15.89 -5.03 -9.69
N ARG A 55 -16.25 -5.00 -8.41
CA ARG A 55 -17.06 -3.92 -7.81
C ARG A 55 -16.24 -2.69 -7.44
N VAL A 56 -14.91 -2.75 -7.44
CA VAL A 56 -14.07 -1.55 -7.27
C VAL A 56 -14.23 -0.67 -8.50
N LYS A 57 -14.86 0.50 -8.33
CA LYS A 57 -15.09 1.48 -9.42
C LYS A 57 -14.28 2.75 -9.27
N ALA A 58 -13.68 2.98 -8.11
CA ALA A 58 -12.77 4.08 -7.85
C ALA A 58 -11.71 3.65 -6.83
N ALA A 59 -10.49 4.16 -7.00
CA ALA A 59 -9.40 4.01 -6.06
C ALA A 59 -8.61 5.31 -5.98
N VAL A 60 -8.62 5.96 -4.82
CA VAL A 60 -8.01 7.27 -4.61
C VAL A 60 -6.62 7.08 -4.02
N TYR A 61 -5.60 7.34 -4.84
CA TYR A 61 -4.22 7.18 -4.42
C TYR A 61 -3.82 8.27 -3.44
N TRP A 62 -3.29 7.88 -2.28
CA TRP A 62 -2.79 8.82 -1.29
C TRP A 62 -1.40 9.33 -1.70
N HIS A 63 -1.40 10.44 -2.43
CA HIS A 63 -0.19 11.09 -2.93
C HIS A 63 0.37 12.06 -1.90
N GLU A 64 1.19 11.56 -0.97
CA GLU A 64 1.79 12.38 0.08
C GLU A 64 3.24 12.01 0.36
N ARG A 65 4.03 12.98 0.82
CA ARG A 65 5.26 12.74 1.56
C ARG A 65 4.94 12.80 3.06
N TRP A 66 4.46 11.69 3.59
CA TRP A 66 3.96 11.59 4.96
C TRP A 66 5.10 11.72 5.97
N GLN A 67 4.92 12.59 6.98
CA GLN A 67 5.86 12.75 8.07
C GLN A 67 5.51 11.80 9.21
N ASN A 68 6.43 10.91 9.54
CA ASN A 68 6.30 10.00 10.66
C ASN A 68 6.54 10.73 12.00
N VAL A 69 6.09 10.14 13.10
CA VAL A 69 6.25 10.71 14.46
C VAL A 69 7.73 10.97 14.80
N ASP A 70 8.61 10.08 14.34
CA ASP A 70 10.07 10.16 14.51
C ASP A 70 10.76 11.21 13.61
N GLN A 71 9.98 12.08 12.96
CA GLN A 71 10.43 13.10 12.01
C GLN A 71 11.02 12.54 10.70
N SER A 72 11.03 11.22 10.51
CA SER A 72 11.34 10.62 9.20
C SER A 72 10.17 10.81 8.23
N TYR A 73 10.39 10.50 6.95
CA TYR A 73 9.35 10.61 5.92
C TYR A 73 9.10 9.29 5.21
N SER A 74 7.84 8.95 5.05
CA SER A 74 7.36 7.90 4.15
C SER A 74 6.91 8.57 2.85
N ASN A 75 7.60 8.31 1.74
CA ASN A 75 7.25 8.92 0.46
C ASN A 75 6.29 8.02 -0.32
N LEU A 76 5.01 8.36 -0.27
CA LEU A 76 3.93 7.61 -0.93
C LEU A 76 3.73 8.06 -2.38
N ARG A 77 4.14 9.27 -2.74
CA ARG A 77 3.97 9.89 -4.06
C ARG A 77 4.31 8.97 -5.24
N VAL A 78 3.42 8.90 -6.23
CA VAL A 78 3.53 7.96 -7.36
C VAL A 78 4.70 8.27 -8.31
N ASP A 79 5.07 9.55 -8.41
CA ASP A 79 6.16 10.09 -9.22
C ASP A 79 7.53 9.98 -8.54
N TRP A 80 7.59 9.38 -7.35
CA TRP A 80 8.82 9.13 -6.65
C TRP A 80 9.24 7.67 -6.75
N VAL A 81 10.43 7.45 -7.31
CA VAL A 81 11.18 6.19 -7.26
C VAL A 81 12.58 6.55 -6.75
N GLY A 82 12.86 6.23 -5.50
CA GLY A 82 14.09 6.68 -4.84
C GLY A 82 15.30 5.83 -5.22
N ASN A 83 16.34 6.47 -5.80
CA ASN A 83 17.69 5.95 -5.67
C ASN A 83 18.19 6.23 -4.25
N LEU A 84 18.11 5.21 -3.39
CA LEU A 84 18.85 5.06 -2.13
C LEU A 84 18.47 5.98 -0.93
N ILE A 85 18.42 5.33 0.24
CA ILE A 85 18.33 5.82 1.63
C ILE A 85 16.95 6.32 2.09
N LEU A 86 16.04 5.36 2.30
CA LEU A 86 15.21 5.38 3.51
C LEU A 86 15.66 4.18 4.35
N ARG A 87 16.30 4.45 5.48
CA ARG A 87 16.59 3.41 6.47
C ARG A 87 15.24 2.79 6.87
N ALA A 88 15.03 1.54 6.48
CA ALA A 88 13.97 0.73 7.05
C ALA A 88 14.14 0.77 8.58
N GLN A 89 13.16 1.31 9.29
CA GLN A 89 13.09 1.12 10.73
C GLN A 89 12.95 -0.39 10.96
N PRO A 90 13.86 -1.04 11.70
CA PRO A 90 13.60 -2.40 12.13
C PRO A 90 12.32 -2.36 12.97
N LYS A 91 11.40 -3.30 12.69
CA LYS A 91 10.17 -3.54 13.45
C LYS A 91 10.49 -3.39 14.95
N ALA A 92 9.92 -2.38 15.61
CA ALA A 92 10.13 -2.17 17.03
C ALA A 92 9.78 -3.46 17.77
N ALA A 93 10.75 -4.04 18.46
CA ALA A 93 10.49 -5.12 19.41
C ALA A 93 9.57 -4.54 20.49
N GLU A 94 8.39 -5.13 20.67
CA GLU A 94 7.52 -4.83 21.80
C GLU A 94 8.31 -5.04 23.11
N PRO A 95 8.26 -4.09 24.07
CA PRO A 95 8.80 -4.36 25.39
C PRO A 95 7.93 -5.41 26.08
N ALA A 96 8.57 -6.47 26.58
CA ALA A 96 7.90 -7.51 27.35
C ALA A 96 7.12 -6.90 28.53
N PRO A 97 5.91 -7.42 28.85
CA PRO A 97 5.16 -6.96 30.02
C PRO A 97 5.94 -7.27 31.31
N ARG A 98 5.83 -6.35 32.28
CA ARG A 98 6.56 -6.36 33.56
C ARG A 98 6.33 -7.60 34.40
#